data_AF-A0A7Y0X4T8-F1
#
_entry.id   AF-A0A7Y0X4T8-F1
#
_cell.length_a   1.000
_cell.length_b   1.000
_cell.length_c   1.000
_cell.angle_alpha   90.00
_cell.angle_beta   90.00
_cell.angle_gamma   90.00
#
_symmetry.space_group_name_H-M   'P 1'
#
loop_
_entity.id
_entity.type
_entity.pdbx_description
1 polymer ?
#
loop_
_entity_poly.entity_id
_entity_poly.type
_entity_poly.pdbx_seq_one_letter_code
_entity_poly.pdbx_strand_id
1 'polypeptide(L)'
;MKTIQRIGLALSAFGLMTGCQLTSSEPLYPTANQKTIQSAKNEFKGMEEFEVSDDGVISFRARLPGPDYYWEPSKIKQLSYEISCVFLTNYVDRGMVVKSSFLGARGRVEYYDMERCMDNTPFE
;
A
#
# COMPACT_ATOMS: atom_id res chain seq x y z
N MET A 1 -26.01 39.21 -48.71
CA MET A 1 -26.22 38.96 -47.26
C MET A 1 -26.91 37.61 -47.08
N LYS A 2 -26.23 36.67 -46.41
CA LYS A 2 -26.80 35.56 -45.60
C LYS A 2 -25.62 34.77 -45.03
N THR A 3 -25.25 35.11 -43.81
CA THR A 3 -24.16 34.49 -43.04
C THR A 3 -24.72 33.23 -42.40
N ILE A 4 -24.28 32.04 -42.83
CA ILE A 4 -24.63 30.79 -42.17
C ILE A 4 -23.59 30.57 -41.06
N GLN A 5 -23.99 30.88 -39.83
CA GLN A 5 -23.24 30.52 -38.62
C GLN A 5 -23.20 28.99 -38.51
N ARG A 6 -22.00 28.40 -38.63
CA ARG A 6 -21.79 27.00 -38.29
C ARG A 6 -21.44 26.89 -36.81
N ILE A 7 -22.42 26.38 -36.08
CA ILE A 7 -22.39 26.02 -34.67
C ILE A 7 -21.29 24.98 -34.44
N GLY A 8 -20.48 25.21 -33.40
CA GLY A 8 -19.33 24.39 -33.03
C GLY A 8 -19.70 22.96 -32.64
N LEU A 9 -18.82 22.03 -33.01
CA LEU A 9 -18.68 20.74 -32.33
C LEU A 9 -17.38 20.80 -31.54
N ALA A 10 -17.48 21.13 -30.25
CA ALA A 10 -16.43 20.77 -29.30
C ALA A 10 -16.57 19.26 -29.06
N LEU A 11 -15.67 18.46 -29.66
CA LEU A 11 -15.51 17.07 -29.25
C LEU A 11 -14.90 17.07 -27.85
N SER A 12 -15.76 16.98 -26.84
CA SER A 12 -15.36 16.62 -25.49
C SER A 12 -14.90 15.17 -25.52
N ALA A 13 -13.60 14.95 -25.71
CA ALA A 13 -12.99 13.66 -25.44
C ALA A 13 -13.06 13.45 -23.92
N PHE A 14 -14.13 12.79 -23.47
CA PHE A 14 -14.15 12.19 -22.14
C PHE A 14 -13.08 11.09 -22.15
N GLY A 15 -11.88 11.43 -21.70
CA GLY A 15 -10.90 10.45 -21.27
C GLY A 15 -11.56 9.66 -20.16
N LEU A 16 -12.00 8.45 -20.48
CA LEU A 16 -12.33 7.44 -19.50
C LEU A 16 -11.05 7.25 -18.69
N MET A 17 -10.97 7.89 -17.52
CA MET A 17 -10.03 7.50 -16.48
C MET A 17 -10.46 6.09 -16.11
N THR A 18 -9.90 5.10 -16.80
CA THR A 18 -9.97 3.70 -16.40
C THR A 18 -9.41 3.69 -14.99
N GLY A 19 -10.28 3.56 -13.98
CA GLY A 19 -9.87 3.49 -12.59
C GLY A 19 -8.77 2.45 -12.49
N CYS A 20 -7.60 2.86 -11.99
CA CYS A 20 -6.47 1.96 -11.78
C CYS A 20 -7.01 0.71 -11.10
N GLN A 21 -6.81 -0.42 -11.75
CA GLN A 21 -7.13 -1.72 -11.18
C GLN A 21 -6.53 -1.79 -9.77
N LEU A 22 -7.22 -2.47 -8.85
CA LEU A 22 -6.76 -2.78 -7.49
C LEU A 22 -5.54 -3.74 -7.56
N THR A 23 -4.46 -3.31 -8.18
CA THR A 23 -3.19 -4.01 -8.29
C THR A 23 -2.39 -3.79 -7.01
N SER A 24 -1.45 -4.69 -6.73
CA SER A 24 -0.45 -4.45 -5.69
C SER A 24 0.17 -3.07 -5.84
N SER A 25 0.41 -2.41 -4.71
CA SER A 25 1.16 -1.17 -4.73
C SER A 25 2.63 -1.41 -5.10
N GLU A 26 3.25 -0.40 -5.68
CA GLU A 26 4.64 -0.47 -6.10
C GLU A 26 5.56 -0.61 -4.87
N PRO A 27 6.65 -1.41 -4.97
CA PRO A 27 7.68 -1.49 -3.95
C PRO A 27 8.30 -0.12 -3.66
N LEU A 28 8.67 0.09 -2.39
CA LEU A 28 9.27 1.32 -1.89
C LEU A 28 10.66 1.01 -1.31
N TYR A 29 11.52 2.01 -1.27
CA TYR A 29 12.89 1.89 -0.76
C TYR A 29 13.01 2.57 0.62
N PRO A 30 13.47 1.84 1.66
CA PRO A 30 13.68 2.45 2.97
C PRO A 30 14.81 3.48 2.96
N THR A 31 14.70 4.43 3.87
CA THR A 31 15.72 5.47 4.17
C THR A 31 16.18 5.42 5.63
N ALA A 32 15.68 4.45 6.41
CA ALA A 32 16.00 4.28 7.81
C ALA A 32 17.49 4.09 8.06
N ASN A 33 17.98 4.68 9.14
CA ASN A 33 19.33 4.44 9.61
C ASN A 33 19.45 3.09 10.35
N GLN A 34 20.68 2.62 10.51
CA GLN A 34 20.97 1.33 11.15
C GLN A 34 20.48 1.22 12.59
N LYS A 35 20.41 2.32 13.36
CA LYS A 35 19.89 2.30 14.73
C LYS A 35 18.40 1.95 14.74
N THR A 36 17.61 2.54 13.84
CA THR A 36 16.18 2.23 13.68
C THR A 36 15.99 0.77 13.24
N ILE A 37 16.75 0.31 12.24
CA ILE A 37 16.69 -1.06 11.72
C ILE A 37 16.94 -2.07 12.84
N GLN A 38 17.99 -1.86 13.65
CA GLN A 38 18.31 -2.77 14.75
C GLN A 38 17.28 -2.71 15.88
N SER A 39 16.67 -1.55 16.14
CA SER A 39 15.56 -1.44 17.08
C SER A 39 14.38 -2.33 16.64
N ALA A 40 13.97 -2.21 15.37
CA ALA A 40 12.88 -3.01 14.81
C ALA A 40 13.20 -4.51 14.85
N LYS A 41 14.42 -4.92 14.46
CA LYS A 41 14.85 -6.32 14.54
C LYS A 41 14.75 -6.90 15.94
N ASN A 42 15.14 -6.13 16.95
CA ASN A 42 15.07 -6.57 18.34
C ASN A 42 13.63 -6.66 18.83
N GLU A 43 12.78 -5.71 18.46
CA GLU A 43 11.36 -5.72 18.85
C GLU A 43 10.60 -6.91 18.26
N PHE A 44 10.78 -7.19 16.96
CA PHE A 44 10.04 -8.25 16.27
C PHE A 44 10.73 -9.62 16.31
N LYS A 45 11.81 -9.75 17.10
CA LYS A 45 12.58 -11.00 17.16
C LYS A 45 11.72 -12.13 17.69
N GLY A 46 11.54 -13.17 16.87
CA GLY A 46 10.80 -14.38 17.24
C GLY A 46 9.28 -14.29 17.05
N MET A 47 8.77 -13.20 16.48
CA MET A 47 7.38 -13.10 16.03
C MET A 47 7.29 -13.66 14.61
N GLU A 48 6.56 -14.74 14.39
CA GLU A 48 6.54 -15.45 13.10
C GLU A 48 5.93 -14.61 11.96
N GLU A 49 5.05 -13.68 12.31
CA GLU A 49 4.34 -12.80 11.38
C GLU A 49 5.24 -11.68 10.84
N PHE A 50 6.37 -11.40 11.51
CA PHE A 50 7.24 -10.27 11.21
C PHE A 50 8.67 -10.71 10.88
N GLU A 51 9.25 -10.02 9.90
CA GLU A 51 10.66 -10.15 9.55
C GLU A 51 11.21 -8.76 9.22
N VAL A 52 12.41 -8.44 9.68
CA VAL A 52 13.05 -7.13 9.41
C VAL A 52 14.35 -7.36 8.66
N SER A 53 14.44 -6.83 7.45
CA SER A 53 15.62 -6.93 6.60
C SER A 53 16.76 -6.00 7.03
N ASP A 54 17.95 -6.20 6.46
CA ASP A 54 19.13 -5.36 6.72
C ASP A 54 19.03 -3.95 6.12
N ASP A 55 18.20 -3.77 5.10
CA ASP A 55 17.95 -2.50 4.41
C ASP A 55 16.76 -1.71 4.98
N GLY A 56 16.03 -2.25 5.98
CA GLY A 56 14.99 -1.51 6.69
C GLY A 56 13.56 -1.73 6.19
N VAL A 57 13.29 -2.89 5.60
CA VAL A 57 11.92 -3.35 5.30
C VAL A 57 11.40 -4.22 6.44
N ILE A 58 10.26 -3.84 7.02
CA ILE A 58 9.47 -4.68 7.94
C ILE A 58 8.46 -5.46 7.10
N SER A 59 8.63 -6.77 7.00
CA SER A 59 7.71 -7.66 6.29
C SER A 59 6.70 -8.26 7.25
N PHE A 60 5.42 -7.96 7.04
CA PHE A 60 4.29 -8.60 7.70
C PHE A 60 3.68 -9.67 6.78
N ARG A 61 3.30 -10.83 7.33
CA ARG A 61 2.64 -11.90 6.56
C ARG A 61 1.33 -12.34 7.22
N ALA A 62 0.24 -12.30 6.45
CA ALA A 62 -1.03 -12.90 6.83
C ALA A 62 -1.42 -14.01 5.86
N ARG A 63 -1.91 -15.15 6.37
CA ARG A 63 -2.32 -16.30 5.56
C ARG A 63 -3.77 -16.67 5.86
N LEU A 64 -4.52 -16.99 4.81
CA LEU A 64 -5.87 -17.53 4.97
C LEU A 64 -5.86 -18.94 5.57
N PRO A 65 -6.86 -19.31 6.37
CA PRO A 65 -6.89 -20.58 7.08
C PRO A 65 -7.12 -21.79 6.17
N GLY A 66 -7.59 -21.60 4.94
CA GLY A 66 -7.88 -22.70 4.01
C GLY A 66 -8.33 -22.24 2.62
N PRO A 67 -8.64 -23.18 1.72
CA PRO A 67 -8.97 -22.91 0.32
C PRO A 67 -10.33 -22.23 0.11
N ASP A 68 -11.26 -22.35 1.06
CA ASP A 68 -12.62 -21.79 0.97
C ASP A 68 -12.67 -20.29 1.31
N TYR A 69 -11.52 -19.69 1.64
CA TYR A 69 -11.39 -18.30 2.01
C TYR A 69 -10.71 -17.52 0.89
N TYR A 70 -11.04 -16.24 0.78
CA TYR A 70 -10.34 -15.31 -0.12
C TYR A 70 -10.17 -13.96 0.56
N TRP A 71 -9.16 -13.21 0.10
CA TRP A 71 -8.97 -11.85 0.56
C TRP A 71 -9.89 -10.87 -0.16
N GLU A 72 -10.58 -10.04 0.61
CA GLU A 72 -11.30 -8.89 0.08
C GLU A 72 -10.34 -7.73 -0.19
N PRO A 73 -10.33 -7.15 -1.41
CA PRO A 73 -9.39 -6.08 -1.75
C PRO A 73 -9.44 -4.85 -0.83
N SER A 74 -10.62 -4.45 -0.37
CA SER A 74 -10.81 -3.36 0.58
C SER A 74 -10.20 -3.71 1.94
N LYS A 75 -10.40 -4.95 2.40
CA LYS A 75 -9.86 -5.41 3.68
C LYS A 75 -8.34 -5.48 3.68
N ILE A 76 -7.72 -5.90 2.56
CA ILE A 76 -6.26 -5.84 2.41
C ILE A 76 -5.76 -4.39 2.55
N LYS A 77 -6.41 -3.43 1.88
CA LYS A 77 -6.01 -2.01 1.94
C LYS A 77 -6.13 -1.48 3.37
N GLN A 78 -7.25 -1.75 4.03
CA GLN A 78 -7.49 -1.37 5.42
C GLN A 78 -6.43 -1.96 6.35
N LEU A 79 -6.21 -3.28 6.33
CA LEU A 79 -5.26 -3.95 7.22
C LEU A 79 -3.82 -3.48 6.97
N SER A 80 -3.44 -3.27 5.70
CA SER A 80 -2.12 -2.76 5.35
C SER A 80 -1.88 -1.37 5.91
N TYR A 81 -2.90 -0.49 5.83
CA TYR A 81 -2.85 0.84 6.41
C TYR A 81 -2.78 0.78 7.94
N GLU A 82 -3.64 -0.01 8.60
CA GLU A 82 -3.65 -0.13 10.06
C GLU A 82 -2.29 -0.63 10.59
N ILE A 83 -1.73 -1.68 9.98
CA ILE A 83 -0.42 -2.21 10.35
C ILE A 83 0.68 -1.19 10.12
N SER A 84 0.73 -0.57 8.95
CA SER A 84 1.86 0.28 8.56
C SER A 84 1.77 1.67 9.19
N CYS A 85 0.62 2.32 9.06
CA CYS A 85 0.44 3.74 9.33
C CYS A 85 -0.08 4.04 10.73
N VAL A 86 -0.66 3.04 11.41
CA VAL A 86 -1.13 3.17 12.80
C VAL A 86 -0.20 2.43 13.76
N PHE A 87 -0.05 1.12 13.61
CA PHE A 87 0.73 0.32 14.55
C PHE A 87 2.25 0.53 14.41
N LEU A 88 2.76 0.56 13.18
CA LEU A 88 4.19 0.70 12.91
C LEU A 88 4.62 2.13 12.56
N THR A 89 3.77 3.12 12.85
CA THR A 89 3.99 4.52 12.45
C THR A 89 5.34 5.08 12.90
N ASN A 90 5.79 4.74 14.12
CA ASN A 90 7.08 5.20 14.64
C ASN A 90 8.29 4.65 13.87
N TYR A 91 8.15 3.51 13.20
CA TYR A 91 9.19 2.95 12.33
C TYR A 91 9.13 3.55 10.93
N VAL A 92 7.91 3.69 10.40
CA VAL A 92 7.64 4.29 9.09
C VAL A 92 8.07 5.76 9.03
N ASP A 93 7.74 6.55 10.05
CA ASP A 93 8.18 7.95 10.23
C ASP A 93 9.71 8.08 10.28
N ARG A 94 10.41 7.01 10.69
CA ARG A 94 11.88 6.95 10.76
C ARG A 94 12.50 6.32 9.52
N GLY A 95 11.76 6.26 8.41
CA GLY A 95 12.24 5.85 7.10
C GLY A 95 12.23 4.34 6.85
N MET A 96 11.59 3.53 7.72
CA MET A 96 11.39 2.12 7.41
C MET A 96 10.23 1.97 6.42
N VAL A 97 10.26 0.91 5.60
CA VAL A 97 9.12 0.54 4.74
C VAL A 97 8.43 -0.68 5.33
N VAL A 98 7.11 -0.70 5.33
CA VAL A 98 6.33 -1.89 5.70
C VAL A 98 5.86 -2.59 4.44
N LYS A 99 6.15 -3.88 4.31
CA LYS A 99 5.67 -4.79 3.27
C LYS A 99 4.64 -5.76 3.86
N SER A 100 3.37 -5.54 3.60
CA SER A 100 2.28 -6.42 4.04
C SER A 100 1.95 -7.44 2.95
N SER A 101 2.20 -8.72 3.21
CA SER A 101 1.96 -9.82 2.26
C SER A 101 0.76 -10.66 2.69
N PHE A 102 -0.31 -10.62 1.90
CA PHE A 102 -1.52 -11.41 2.14
C PHE A 102 -1.50 -12.64 1.24
N LEU A 103 -1.34 -13.82 1.85
CA LEU A 103 -1.16 -15.09 1.16
C LEU A 103 -2.48 -15.85 1.04
N GLY A 104 -2.75 -16.41 -0.15
CA GLY A 104 -3.98 -17.15 -0.45
C GLY A 104 -4.74 -16.54 -1.63
N ALA A 105 -5.96 -17.02 -1.88
CA ALA A 105 -6.77 -16.57 -3.01
C ALA A 105 -7.01 -15.06 -2.94
N ARG A 106 -6.76 -14.37 -4.07
CA ARG A 106 -6.87 -12.90 -4.21
C ARG A 106 -5.94 -12.10 -3.29
N GLY A 107 -4.97 -12.78 -2.69
CA GLY A 107 -3.91 -12.16 -1.91
C GLY A 107 -3.03 -11.25 -2.76
N ARG A 108 -2.43 -10.26 -2.12
CA ARG A 108 -1.51 -9.33 -2.77
C ARG A 108 -0.52 -8.77 -1.75
N VAL A 109 0.46 -8.04 -2.25
CA VAL A 109 1.43 -7.32 -1.43
C VAL A 109 1.11 -5.84 -1.46
N GLU A 110 1.20 -5.20 -0.29
CA GLU A 110 1.11 -3.75 -0.14
C GLU A 110 2.39 -3.22 0.53
N TYR A 111 2.86 -2.07 0.05
CA TYR A 111 4.01 -1.37 0.60
C TYR A 111 3.56 -0.02 1.15
N TYR A 112 4.08 0.38 2.29
CA TYR A 112 3.82 1.69 2.89
C TYR A 112 5.12 2.28 3.45
N ASP A 113 5.36 3.54 3.12
CA ASP A 113 6.26 4.46 3.80
C ASP A 113 5.43 5.65 4.33
N MET A 114 6.10 6.68 4.85
CA MET A 114 5.41 7.80 5.46
C MET A 114 4.59 8.61 4.44
N GLU A 115 5.14 8.84 3.24
CA GLU A 115 4.45 9.54 2.16
C GLU A 115 3.14 8.82 1.81
N ARG A 116 3.21 7.52 1.57
CA ARG A 116 2.02 6.73 1.25
C ARG A 116 1.03 6.64 2.40
N CYS A 117 1.49 6.67 3.65
CA CYS A 117 0.60 6.74 4.82
C CYS A 117 -0.17 8.07 4.91
N MET A 118 0.43 9.17 4.48
CA MET A 118 -0.23 10.47 4.42
C MET A 118 -1.24 10.56 3.27
N ASP A 119 -0.95 9.92 2.14
CA ASP A 119 -1.78 9.98 0.94
C ASP A 119 -2.97 8.99 0.92
N ASN A 120 -2.86 7.87 1.65
CA ASN A 120 -3.82 6.76 1.55
C ASN A 120 -4.59 6.49 2.84
N THR A 121 -5.18 7.53 3.44
CA THR A 121 -6.15 7.36 4.54
C THR A 121 -7.37 6.56 4.04
N PRO A 122 -7.66 5.34 4.55
CA PRO A 122 -8.73 4.49 4.03
C PRO A 122 -10.12 4.88 4.53
N PHE A 123 -10.25 6.05 5.16
CA PHE A 123 -11.47 6.53 5.84
C PHE A 123 -12.09 7.77 5.16
N GLU A 124 -11.60 8.17 3.98
CA GLU A 124 -12.20 9.20 3.13
C GLU A 124 -13.01 8.60 1.97
#